data_AF-A0A496ARF3-F1
#
_entry.id   AF-A0A496ARF3-F1
#
_cell.length_a   1.000
_cell.length_b   1.000
_cell.length_c   1.000
_cell.angle_alpha   90.00
_cell.angle_beta   90.00
_cell.angle_gamma   90.00
#
_symmetry.space_group_name_H-M   'P 1'
#
loop_
_entity.id
_entity.type
_entity.pdbx_description
1 polymer ?
#
loop_
_entity_poly.entity_id
_entity_poly.type
_entity_poly.pdbx_seq_one_letter_code
_entity_poly.pdbx_strand_id
1 'polypeptide(L)'
;MNEPWISQQTLGLLIMTIFIPLGPLVGTLGWLFVQKGKAKKLTLGVIAFGAVMGCVFIGFGVIAYLFGQPRWVWLRSGFYGLDCAILFGIVYWLILKRYWDAELRKTMSEDLTLGGK
;
A
#
# COMPACT_ATOMS: atom_id res chain seq x y z
N MET A 1 -35.14 -0.58 -9.57
CA MET A 1 -33.78 -0.62 -9.00
C MET A 1 -33.86 -1.44 -7.74
N ASN A 2 -33.17 -2.59 -7.68
CA ASN A 2 -33.03 -3.32 -6.42
C ASN A 2 -32.28 -2.43 -5.43
N GLU A 3 -32.67 -2.49 -4.15
CA GLU A 3 -31.95 -1.79 -3.10
C GLU A 3 -30.46 -2.17 -3.13
N PRO A 4 -29.54 -1.20 -3.03
CA PRO A 4 -28.13 -1.52 -2.94
C PRO A 4 -27.88 -2.26 -1.63
N TRP A 5 -27.21 -3.41 -1.69
CA TRP A 5 -26.87 -4.20 -0.52
C TRP A 5 -25.79 -3.54 0.36
N ILE A 6 -25.18 -2.47 -0.13
CA ILE A 6 -24.29 -1.60 0.64
C ILE A 6 -24.76 -0.15 0.53
N SER A 7 -24.83 0.55 1.66
CA SER A 7 -25.14 1.97 1.67
C SER A 7 -23.93 2.81 1.24
N GLN A 8 -24.18 4.01 0.71
CA GLN A 8 -23.12 4.93 0.33
C GLN A 8 -22.28 5.38 1.53
N GLN A 9 -22.91 5.54 2.69
CA GLN A 9 -22.22 5.91 3.93
C GLN A 9 -21.30 4.79 4.41
N THR A 10 -21.76 3.54 4.37
CA THR A 10 -20.96 2.38 4.78
C THR A 10 -19.71 2.22 3.91
N LEU A 11 -19.87 2.29 2.58
CA LEU A 11 -18.73 2.21 1.67
C LEU A 11 -17.75 3.38 1.87
N GLY A 12 -18.28 4.60 2.05
CA GLY A 12 -17.47 5.77 2.35
C GLY A 12 -16.66 5.61 3.64
N LEU A 13 -17.27 5.11 4.71
CA LEU A 13 -16.59 4.86 5.98
C LEU A 13 -15.47 3.83 5.85
N LEU A 14 -15.69 2.73 5.12
CA LEU A 14 -14.66 1.71 4.90
C LEU A 14 -13.44 2.30 4.16
N ILE A 15 -13.67 3.12 3.14
CA ILE A 15 -12.59 3.79 2.40
C ILE A 15 -11.85 4.78 3.31
N MET A 16 -12.58 5.62 4.06
CA MET A 16 -11.97 6.65 4.91
C MET A 16 -11.16 6.07 6.08
N THR A 17 -11.61 4.94 6.65
CA THR A 17 -10.97 4.35 7.83
C THR A 17 -9.83 3.40 7.50
N ILE A 18 -9.92 2.68 6.37
CA ILE A 18 -8.91 1.66 6.02
C ILE A 18 -7.93 2.22 5.00
N PHE A 19 -8.41 2.90 3.95
CA PHE A 19 -7.57 3.25 2.81
C PHE A 19 -6.77 4.54 3.00
N ILE A 20 -7.45 5.61 3.44
CA ILE A 20 -6.80 6.92 3.58
C ILE A 20 -5.63 6.88 4.57
N PRO A 21 -5.70 6.19 5.72
CA PRO A 21 -4.58 6.17 6.67
C PRO A 21 -3.35 5.38 6.19
N LEU A 22 -3.50 4.45 5.25
CA LEU A 22 -2.38 3.63 4.75
C LEU A 22 -1.33 4.48 4.03
N GLY A 23 -1.75 5.52 3.29
CA GLY A 23 -0.83 6.41 2.59
C GLY A 23 0.14 7.14 3.54
N PRO A 24 -0.38 7.95 4.49
CA PRO A 24 0.44 8.60 5.52
C PRO A 24 1.26 7.60 6.33
N LEU A 25 0.69 6.45 6.70
CA LEU A 25 1.42 5.42 7.45
C LEU A 25 2.65 4.93 6.68
N VAL A 26 2.50 4.60 5.39
CA VAL A 26 3.63 4.20 4.53
C VAL A 26 4.63 5.34 4.38
N GLY A 27 4.17 6.58 4.19
CA GLY A 27 5.04 7.76 4.11
C GLY A 27 5.88 7.97 5.36
N THR A 28 5.26 7.89 6.54
CA THR A 28 5.94 8.03 7.84
C THR A 28 6.91 6.89 8.11
N LEU A 29 6.53 5.64 7.84
CA LEU A 29 7.43 4.48 7.98
C LEU A 29 8.61 4.59 7.01
N GLY A 30 8.35 5.00 5.77
CA GLY A 30 9.36 5.26 4.75
C GLY A 30 10.38 6.30 5.21
N TRP A 31 9.90 7.44 5.71
CA TRP A 31 10.75 8.53 6.21
C TRP A 31 11.62 8.09 7.39
N LEU A 32 11.04 7.42 8.40
CA LEU A 32 11.73 7.13 9.66
C LEU A 32 12.70 5.96 9.57
N PHE A 33 12.37 4.92 8.81
CA PHE A 33 13.05 3.62 8.90
C PHE A 33 13.93 3.30 7.69
N VAL A 34 13.61 3.79 6.50
CA VAL A 34 14.35 3.45 5.27
C VAL A 34 15.76 4.00 5.30
N GLN A 35 15.95 5.26 5.72
CA GLN A 35 17.29 5.87 5.83
C GLN A 35 18.19 5.13 6.81
N LYS A 36 17.60 4.51 7.83
CA LYS A 36 18.31 3.78 8.89
C LYS A 36 18.51 2.29 8.57
N GLY A 37 17.96 1.80 7.46
CA GLY A 37 17.94 0.37 7.12
C GLY A 37 17.19 -0.50 8.16
N LYS A 38 16.31 0.10 8.98
CA LYS A 38 15.58 -0.59 10.05
C LYS A 38 14.17 -0.96 9.62
N ALA A 39 13.53 -1.87 10.35
CA ALA A 39 12.12 -2.23 10.19
C ALA A 39 11.66 -2.61 8.76
N LYS A 40 12.58 -3.11 7.92
CA LYS A 40 12.32 -3.48 6.51
C LYS A 40 11.07 -4.35 6.32
N LYS A 41 10.93 -5.41 7.13
CA LYS A 41 9.77 -6.31 7.09
C LYS A 41 8.45 -5.62 7.42
N LEU A 42 8.45 -4.69 8.38
CA LEU A 42 7.26 -3.92 8.75
C LEU A 42 6.87 -2.97 7.62
N THR A 43 7.81 -2.15 7.13
CA THR A 43 7.54 -1.17 6.06
C THR A 43 7.07 -1.85 4.78
N LEU A 44 7.78 -2.89 4.32
CA LEU A 44 7.39 -3.65 3.13
C LEU A 44 6.10 -4.44 3.36
N GLY A 45 5.86 -4.95 4.57
CA GLY A 45 4.63 -5.64 4.92
C GLY A 45 3.40 -4.75 4.86
N VAL A 46 3.48 -3.52 5.38
CA VAL A 46 2.38 -2.54 5.30
C VAL A 46 2.10 -2.13 3.84
N ILE A 47 3.15 -1.94 3.04
CA ILE A 47 3.00 -1.63 1.61
C ILE A 47 2.35 -2.82 0.87
N ALA A 48 2.83 -4.04 1.09
CA ALA A 48 2.28 -5.24 0.48
C ALA A 48 0.82 -5.46 0.89
N PHE A 49 0.49 -5.22 2.17
CA PHE A 49 -0.89 -5.25 2.66
C PHE A 49 -1.78 -4.25 1.90
N GLY A 50 -1.30 -3.01 1.70
CA GLY A 50 -2.03 -2.01 0.91
C GLY A 50 -2.28 -2.45 -0.54
N ALA A 51 -1.30 -3.08 -1.18
CA ALA A 51 -1.44 -3.61 -2.53
C ALA A 51 -2.48 -4.76 -2.60
N VAL A 52 -2.42 -5.70 -1.64
CA VAL A 52 -3.39 -6.81 -1.54
C VAL A 52 -4.80 -6.30 -1.29
N MET A 53 -4.97 -5.33 -0.38
CA MET A 53 -6.26 -4.69 -0.14
C MET A 53 -6.79 -3.99 -1.39
N GLY A 54 -5.91 -3.40 -2.20
CA GLY A 54 -6.24 -2.87 -3.52
C GLY A 54 -6.86 -3.95 -4.43
N CYS A 55 -6.20 -5.10 -4.55
CA CYS A 55 -6.73 -6.23 -5.33
C CYS A 55 -8.09 -6.74 -4.82
N VAL A 56 -8.29 -6.80 -3.50
CA VAL A 56 -9.57 -7.18 -2.90
C VAL A 56 -10.67 -6.18 -3.29
N PHE A 57 -10.38 -4.89 -3.28
CA PHE A 57 -11.33 -3.84 -3.67
C PHE A 57 -11.66 -3.85 -5.17
N ILE A 58 -10.69 -4.18 -6.02
CA ILE A 58 -10.95 -4.43 -7.44
C ILE A 58 -11.92 -5.60 -7.60
N GLY A 59 -11.67 -6.72 -6.90
CA GLY A 59 -12.55 -7.88 -6.90
C GLY A 59 -13.97 -7.53 -6.43
N PHE A 60 -14.07 -6.76 -5.35
CA PHE A 60 -15.35 -6.24 -4.85
C PHE A 60 -16.07 -5.37 -5.90
N GLY A 61 -15.35 -4.50 -6.60
CA GLY A 61 -15.90 -3.68 -7.68
C GLY A 61 -16.43 -4.50 -8.84
N VAL A 62 -15.71 -5.55 -9.25
CA VAL A 62 -16.15 -6.49 -10.29
C VAL A 62 -17.41 -7.22 -9.85
N ILE A 63 -17.45 -7.74 -8.62
CA ILE A 63 -18.66 -8.38 -8.07
C ILE A 63 -19.83 -7.39 -8.05
N ALA A 64 -19.63 -6.18 -7.55
CA ALA A 64 -20.68 -5.17 -7.53
C ALA A 64 -21.21 -4.85 -8.94
N TYR A 65 -20.34 -4.80 -9.95
CA TYR A 65 -20.74 -4.61 -11.35
C TYR A 65 -21.59 -5.79 -11.85
N LEU A 66 -21.17 -7.04 -11.62
CA LEU A 66 -21.88 -8.24 -12.06
C LEU A 66 -23.26 -8.40 -11.40
N PHE A 67 -23.42 -7.95 -10.15
CA PHE A 67 -24.68 -7.98 -9.42
C PHE A 67 -25.56 -6.75 -9.67
N GLY A 68 -25.25 -5.95 -10.70
CA GLY A 68 -26.08 -4.81 -11.10
C GLY A 68 -26.15 -3.70 -10.05
N GLN A 69 -25.13 -3.56 -9.20
CA GLN A 69 -25.10 -2.47 -8.22
C GLN A 69 -25.03 -1.10 -8.89
N PRO A 70 -25.52 -0.05 -8.21
CA PRO A 70 -25.42 1.32 -8.70
C PRO A 70 -23.98 1.69 -9.08
N ARG A 71 -23.83 2.55 -10.10
CA ARG A 71 -22.54 2.99 -10.63
C ARG A 71 -21.57 3.47 -9.55
N TRP A 72 -22.06 4.16 -8.54
CA TRP A 72 -21.21 4.68 -7.46
C TRP A 72 -20.56 3.59 -6.60
N VAL A 73 -21.13 2.38 -6.50
CA VAL A 73 -20.57 1.26 -5.72
C VAL A 73 -19.35 0.68 -6.43
N TRP A 74 -19.55 0.16 -7.64
CA TRP A 74 -18.51 -0.55 -8.37
C TRP A 74 -17.44 0.39 -8.91
N LEU A 75 -17.81 1.62 -9.30
CA LEU A 75 -16.84 2.59 -9.82
C LEU A 75 -15.92 3.08 -8.70
N ARG A 76 -16.45 3.44 -7.52
CA ARG A 76 -15.60 3.88 -6.40
C ARG A 76 -14.70 2.75 -5.93
N SER A 77 -15.26 1.58 -5.64
CA SER A 77 -14.45 0.45 -5.16
C SER A 77 -13.40 0.01 -6.18
N GLY A 78 -13.75 -0.05 -7.46
CA GLY A 78 -12.81 -0.37 -8.54
C GLY A 78 -11.68 0.64 -8.67
N PHE A 79 -11.97 1.95 -8.71
CA PHE A 79 -10.93 2.98 -8.80
C PHE A 79 -10.02 3.01 -7.58
N TYR A 80 -10.57 3.02 -6.36
CA TYR A 80 -9.75 3.00 -5.14
C TYR A 80 -8.90 1.73 -5.04
N GLY A 81 -9.45 0.58 -5.45
CA GLY A 81 -8.71 -0.67 -5.50
C GLY A 81 -7.55 -0.62 -6.49
N LEU A 82 -7.78 -0.07 -7.68
CA LEU A 82 -6.78 0.08 -8.74
C LEU A 82 -5.68 1.05 -8.33
N ASP A 83 -6.03 2.22 -7.80
CA ASP A 83 -5.07 3.19 -7.28
C ASP A 83 -4.18 2.56 -6.21
N CYS A 84 -4.76 1.79 -5.28
CA CYS A 84 -3.98 1.13 -4.24
C CYS A 84 -3.07 0.03 -4.77
N ALA A 85 -3.58 -0.85 -5.63
CA ALA A 85 -2.79 -1.93 -6.20
C ALA A 85 -1.58 -1.38 -6.97
N ILE A 86 -1.79 -0.33 -7.78
CA ILE A 86 -0.75 0.29 -8.59
C ILE A 86 0.22 1.10 -7.72
N LEU A 87 -0.28 2.04 -6.90
CA LEU A 87 0.57 2.92 -6.11
C LEU A 87 1.39 2.13 -5.10
N PHE A 88 0.77 1.25 -4.30
CA PHE A 88 1.52 0.44 -3.33
C PHE A 88 2.40 -0.59 -4.03
N GLY A 89 1.99 -1.13 -5.18
CA GLY A 89 2.83 -2.02 -5.99
C GLY A 89 4.12 -1.33 -6.47
N ILE A 90 4.03 -0.12 -7.02
CA ILE A 90 5.20 0.65 -7.47
C ILE A 90 6.05 1.08 -6.28
N VAL A 91 5.41 1.60 -5.22
CA VAL A 91 6.10 2.05 -4.00
C VAL A 91 6.84 0.90 -3.32
N TYR A 92 6.32 -0.33 -3.37
CA TYR A 92 7.00 -1.51 -2.84
C TYR A 92 8.39 -1.68 -3.44
N TRP A 93 8.46 -1.69 -4.78
CA TRP A 93 9.73 -1.85 -5.50
C TRP A 93 10.68 -0.69 -5.25
N LEU A 94 10.15 0.54 -5.20
CA LEU A 94 10.93 1.74 -4.91
C LEU A 94 11.58 1.65 -3.52
N ILE A 95 10.79 1.32 -2.50
CA ILE A 95 11.25 1.24 -1.10
C ILE A 95 12.19 0.06 -0.90
N LEU A 96 11.93 -1.08 -1.55
CA LEU A 96 12.83 -2.23 -1.52
C LEU A 96 14.23 -1.86 -2.03
N LYS A 97 14.31 -1.14 -3.16
CA LYS A 97 15.58 -0.64 -3.70
C LYS A 97 16.30 0.28 -2.71
N ARG A 98 15.57 1.18 -2.05
CA ARG A 98 16.16 2.08 -1.03
C ARG A 98 16.71 1.33 0.17
N TYR A 99 16.07 0.23 0.58
CA TYR A 99 16.61 -0.63 1.63
C TYR A 99 17.91 -1.32 1.20
N TRP A 100 18.00 -1.79 -0.05
CA TRP A 100 19.25 -2.34 -0.58
C TRP A 100 20.37 -1.28 -0.62
N ASP A 101 20.08 -0.06 -1.05
CA ASP A 101 21.05 1.06 -1.05
C ASP A 101 21.52 1.39 0.38
N ALA A 102 20.65 1.25 1.39
CA ALA A 102 21.01 1.47 2.79
C ALA A 102 21.87 0.32 3.35
N GLU A 103 21.54 -0.93 3.02
CA GLU A 103 22.32 -2.11 3.40
C GLU A 103 23.73 -2.05 2.77
N LEU A 104 23.86 -1.70 1.48
CA LEU A 104 25.14 -1.57 0.78
C LEU A 104 26.04 -0.48 1.38
N ARG A 105 25.47 0.67 1.77
CA ARG A 105 26.25 1.74 2.41
C ARG A 105 26.81 1.30 3.77
N LYS A 106 26.08 0.45 4.49
CA LYS A 106 26.52 -0.07 5.78
C LYS A 106 27.72 -1.01 5.62
N THR A 107 27.66 -1.94 4.68
CA THR A 107 28.78 -2.87 4.42
C THR A 107 30.03 -2.14 3.94
N MET A 108 29.89 -1.16 3.03
CA MET A 108 31.03 -0.36 2.57
C MET A 108 31.69 0.43 3.70
N SER A 109 30.91 0.94 4.66
CA SER A 109 31.47 1.62 5.83
C SER A 109 32.20 0.68 6.79
N GLU A 110 31.70 -0.54 6.96
CA GLU A 110 32.32 -1.57 7.80
C GLU A 110 33.66 -2.01 7.21
N ASP A 111 33.73 -2.23 5.89
CA ASP A 111 34.98 -2.59 5.19
C ASP A 111 36.07 -1.52 5.34
N LEU A 112 35.71 -0.23 5.22
CA LEU A 112 36.64 0.88 5.42
C LEU A 112 37.21 0.95 6.84
N THR A 113 36.44 0.54 7.85
CA THR A 113 36.91 0.53 9.25
C THR A 113 37.78 -0.69 9.59
N LEU A 114 37.61 -1.81 8.88
CA LEU A 114 38.36 -3.05 9.13
C LEU A 114 39.65 -3.12 8.30
N GLY A 115 39.68 -2.58 7.08
CA GLY A 115 40.88 -2.52 6.23
C GLY A 115 41.90 -1.43 6.60
N GLY A 116 41.60 -0.61 7.61
CA GLY A 116 42.50 0.42 8.15
C GLY A 116 43.34 -0.03 9.35
N LYS A 117 43.33 -1.32 9.70
CA LYS A 117 44.23 -1.96 10.67
C LYS A 117 45.22 -2.86 9.96
#